data_AF-A0A4Q3Z9A3-F1
#
_entry.id   AF-A0A4Q3Z9A3-F1
#
_cell.length_a   1.000
_cell.length_b   1.000
_cell.length_c   1.000
_cell.angle_alpha   90.00
_cell.angle_beta   90.00
_cell.angle_gamma   90.00
#
_symmetry.space_group_name_H-M   'P 1'
#
loop_
_entity.id
_entity.type
_entity.pdbx_description
1 polymer ?
#
loop_
_entity_poly.entity_id
_entity_poly.type
_entity_poly.pdbx_seq_one_letter_code
_entity_poly.pdbx_strand_id
1 'polypeptide(L)' 'MRPRYVAMSYEVPPEVVLDILGLERPDGLGSRKPPTMAEVAAAQGVTLDALTERLRAGVAAYQPGAAR' A
#
# COMPACT_ATOMS: atom_id res chain seq x y z
N MET A 1 -4.66 6.53 -8.41
CA MET A 1 -3.26 6.44 -7.95
C MET A 1 -2.86 4.98 -7.77
N ARG A 2 -1.59 4.57 -7.93
CA ARG A 2 -1.14 3.18 -7.69
C ARG A 2 -0.29 3.09 -6.40
N PRO A 3 -0.28 1.95 -5.68
CA PRO A 3 0.48 1.77 -4.44
C PRO A 3 1.94 2.22 -4.52
N ARG A 4 2.64 1.94 -5.61
CA ARG A 4 4.03 2.39 -5.82
C ARG A 4 4.24 3.91 -5.73
N TYR A 5 3.29 4.69 -6.23
CA TYR A 5 3.38 6.16 -6.20
C TYR A 5 3.05 6.68 -4.80
N VAL A 6 2.16 5.99 -4.08
CA VAL A 6 1.84 6.28 -2.69
C VAL A 6 3.08 6.07 -1.83
N ALA A 7 3.80 4.96 -2.00
CA ALA A 7 5.07 4.70 -1.31
C ALA A 7 6.10 5.83 -1.52
N MET A 8 6.23 6.31 -2.77
CA MET A 8 7.10 7.45 -3.08
C MET A 8 6.66 8.73 -2.37
N SER A 9 5.36 9.03 -2.31
CA SER A 9 4.84 10.23 -1.64
C SER A 9 5.05 10.22 -0.13
N TYR A 10 5.10 9.04 0.49
CA TYR A 10 5.35 8.86 1.92
C TYR A 10 6.81 8.57 2.26
N GLU A 11 7.69 8.52 1.25
CA GLU A 11 9.12 8.17 1.41
C GLU A 11 9.36 6.85 2.15
N VAL A 12 8.46 5.89 1.96
CA VAL A 12 8.57 4.54 2.55
C VAL A 12 8.85 3.49 1.48
N PRO A 13 9.47 2.35 1.85
CA PRO A 13 9.61 1.22 0.94
C PRO A 13 8.25 0.75 0.41
N PRO A 14 8.14 0.35 -0.88
CA PRO A 14 6.89 -0.16 -1.45
C PRO A 14 6.30 -1.35 -0.69
N GLU A 15 7.15 -2.16 -0.07
CA GLU A 15 6.76 -3.33 0.74
C GLU A 15 5.89 -2.91 1.92
N VAL A 16 6.23 -1.82 2.60
CA VAL A 16 5.47 -1.29 3.75
C VAL A 16 4.04 -0.94 3.32
N VAL A 17 3.90 -0.31 2.15
CA VAL A 17 2.58 0.03 1.61
C VAL A 17 1.80 -1.22 1.22
N LEU A 18 2.44 -2.23 0.63
CA LEU A 18 1.78 -3.49 0.29
C LEU A 18 1.30 -4.21 1.55
N ASP A 19 2.13 -4.26 2.59
CA ASP A 19 1.80 -4.87 3.88
C ASP A 19 0.61 -4.16 4.55
N ILE A 20 0.62 -2.82 4.60
CA ILE A 20 -0.50 -2.04 5.16
C ILE A 20 -1.80 -2.27 4.36
N LEU A 21 -1.67 -2.41 3.04
CA LEU A 21 -2.80 -2.69 2.15
C LEU A 21 -3.21 -4.17 2.17
N GLY A 22 -2.49 -5.05 2.86
CA GLY A 22 -2.75 -6.50 2.85
C GLY A 22 -2.64 -7.11 1.45
N LEU A 23 -1.77 -6.55 0.60
CA LEU A 23 -1.53 -7.03 -0.75
C LEU A 23 -0.32 -7.94 -0.73
N GLU A 24 -0.47 -9.15 -1.26
CA GLU A 24 0.70 -10.00 -1.52
C GLU A 24 1.59 -9.33 -2.56
N ARG A 25 2.91 -9.44 -2.38
CA ARG A 25 3.84 -9.12 -3.45
C ARG A 25 3.45 -9.98 -4.66
N PRO A 26 3.41 -9.43 -5.87
CA PRO A 26 3.22 -10.27 -7.04
C PRO A 26 4.44 -11.20 -7.14
N ASP A 27 4.26 -12.42 -6.68
CA ASP A 27 5.25 -13.49 -6.69
C ASP A 27 5.56 -13.88 -8.14
N GLY A 28 6.52 -13.18 -8.75
CA GLY A 28 7.08 -13.55 -10.05
C GLY A 28 6.12 -13.51 -11.25
N LEU A 29 6.53 -12.77 -12.30
CA LEU A 29 6.20 -13.05 -13.70
C LEU A 29 4.72 -13.34 -14.04
N GLY A 30 3.92 -12.30 -14.29
CA GLY A 30 2.61 -12.52 -14.93
C GLY A 30 1.73 -11.29 -15.10
N SER A 31 2.09 -10.40 -16.02
CA SER A 31 1.17 -9.67 -16.93
C SER A 31 -0.09 -8.96 -16.40
N ARG A 32 -0.29 -8.78 -15.08
CA ARG A 32 -1.38 -7.98 -14.53
C ARG A 32 -0.83 -6.66 -14.02
N LYS A 33 -1.34 -5.57 -14.60
CA LYS A 33 -1.08 -4.21 -14.13
C LYS A 33 -1.39 -4.15 -12.62
N PRO A 34 -0.48 -3.61 -11.78
CA PRO A 34 -0.74 -3.49 -10.35
C PRO A 34 -2.05 -2.74 -10.09
N PRO A 35 -2.88 -3.17 -9.12
CA PRO A 35 -4.15 -2.53 -8.84
C PRO A 35 -3.94 -1.09 -8.41
N THR A 36 -4.89 -0.24 -8.77
CA THR A 36 -4.99 1.14 -8.28
C THR A 36 -5.55 1.16 -6.87
N MET A 37 -5.33 2.25 -6.14
CA MET A 37 -5.90 2.44 -4.80
C MET A 37 -7.43 2.32 -4.77
N ALA A 38 -8.10 2.72 -5.86
CA ALA A 38 -9.55 2.59 -5.97
C ALA A 38 -9.99 1.13 -6.13
N GLU A 39 -9.25 0.34 -6.93
CA GLU A 39 -9.51 -1.10 -7.08
C GLU A 39 -9.23 -1.85 -5.77
N VAL A 40 -8.17 -1.47 -5.04
CA VAL A 40 -7.87 -2.03 -3.71
C VAL A 40 -8.98 -1.70 -2.71
N ALA A 41 -9.45 -0.44 -2.67
CA ALA A 41 -10.54 -0.03 -1.79
C ALA A 41 -11.83 -0.80 -2.10
N ALA A 42 -12.19 -0.91 -3.38
CA ALA A 42 -13.34 -1.67 -3.84
C ALA A 42 -13.23 -3.17 -3.49
N ALA A 43 -12.07 -3.78 -3.68
CA ALA A 43 -11.82 -5.18 -3.33
C ALA A 43 -11.93 -5.45 -1.82
N GLN A 44 -11.63 -4.45 -0.99
CA GLN A 44 -11.74 -4.54 0.48
C GLN A 44 -13.10 -4.08 1.02
N GLY A 45 -14.03 -3.65 0.16
CA GLY A 45 -15.32 -3.12 0.58
C GLY A 45 -15.23 -1.83 1.40
N VAL A 46 -14.18 -1.04 1.21
CA VAL A 46 -13.96 0.25 1.90
C VAL A 46 -13.96 1.41 0.93
N THR A 47 -14.15 2.63 1.44
CA THR A 47 -13.97 3.84 0.64
C THR A 47 -12.48 4.13 0.44
N LEU A 48 -12.15 4.88 -0.62
CA LEU A 48 -10.78 5.34 -0.86
C LEU A 48 -10.25 6.19 0.31
N ASP A 49 -11.13 6.99 0.94
CA ASP A 49 -10.77 7.82 2.10
C ASP A 49 -10.43 6.94 3.31
N ALA A 50 -11.24 5.92 3.61
CA ALA A 50 -10.96 4.99 4.70
C ALA A 50 -9.65 4.20 4.47
N LEU A 51 -9.37 3.83 3.22
CA LEU A 51 -8.10 3.20 2.85
C LEU A 51 -6.92 4.17 3.03
N THR A 52 -7.11 5.44 2.70
CA THR A 52 -6.10 6.49 2.85
C THR A 52 -5.79 6.77 4.31
N GLU A 53 -6.81 6.82 5.19
CA GLU A 53 -6.62 6.97 6.64
C GLU A 53 -5.87 5.79 7.24
N ARG A 54 -6.21 4.55 6.84
CA ARG A 54 -5.46 3.36 7.26
C ARG A 54 -4.00 3.45 6.84
N LEU A 55 -3.75 3.90 5.61
CA LEU A 55 -2.40 4.04 5.08
C LEU A 55 -1.61 5.12 5.80
N ARG A 56 -2.23 6.27 6.08
CA ARG A 56 -1.64 7.33 6.91
C ARG A 56 -1.28 6.82 8.31
N ALA A 57 -2.17 6.07 8.96
CA ALA A 57 -1.92 5.51 10.28
C ALA A 57 -0.79 4.45 10.26
N GLY A 58 -0.78 3.56 9.27
CA GLY A 58 0.25 2.53 9.12
C GLY A 58 1.62 3.13 8.80
N VAL A 59 1.68 4.13 7.92
CA VAL A 59 2.93 4.86 7.62
C VAL A 59 3.41 5.65 8.82
N ALA A 60 2.52 6.31 9.58
CA ALA A 60 2.92 7.02 10.80
C ALA A 60 3.50 6.09 11.88
N ALA A 61 3.05 4.83 11.91
CA ALA A 61 3.62 3.79 12.77
C ALA A 61 4.94 3.21 12.23
N TYR A 62 5.24 3.40 10.95
CA TYR A 62 6.50 2.97 10.35
C TYR A 62 7.64 3.89 10.79
N GLN A 63 8.54 3.36 11.63
CA GLN A 63 9.76 4.02 12.05
C GLN A 63 10.93 3.47 11.21
N PRO A 64 11.54 4.27 10.31
CA PRO A 64 12.70 3.83 9.54
C PRO A 64 13.88 3.57 10.49
N GLY A 65 14.10 2.28 10.83
CA GLY A 65 15.14 1.86 11.77
C GLY A 65 14.68 0.96 12.93
N ALA A 66 13.40 0.62 13.05
CA ALA A 66 12.88 -0.30 14.10
C ALA A 66 12.91 -1.79 13.72
N ALA A 67 13.78 -2.18 12.77
CA ALA A 67 14.14 -3.58 12.53
C ALA A 67 15.58 -3.78 12.98
N ARG A 68 15.76 -4.27 14.20
CA ARG A 68 17.03 -4.82 14.69
C ARG A 68 16.81 -6.23 15.17
#